data_AF-A0AAJ5CHE5-F1
#
_entry.id   AF-A0AAJ5CHE5-F1
#
_cell.length_a   1.000
_cell.length_b   1.000
_cell.length_c   1.000
_cell.angle_alpha   90.00
_cell.angle_beta   90.00
_cell.angle_gamma   90.00
#
_symmetry.space_group_name_H-M   'P 1'
#
loop_
_entity.id
_entity.type
_entity.pdbx_description
1 polymer ?
#
loop_
_entity_poly.entity_id
_entity_poly.type
_entity_poly.pdbx_seq_one_letter_code
_entity_poly.pdbx_strand_id
1 'polypeptide(L)'
;MELFTPKFQGRPWISGQRVLHGYALPSAEVDTELLDFAAMCRPLMDGYPIDPLYPATPGDPGLLHITIDMVADAPSAEIIPAERDDLIGALGDQLAGLAPFTAQVGPPIGNIAGIVFDVWPDAEVLALQERMRAAMLAARGPVGPRQGPAALASTPAAQRLGADIRANPARHSGEGRQHHQERAGRCRTSAGPDRHRAR
;
A
#
# COMPACT_ATOMS: atom_id res chain seq x y z
N MET A 1 11.84 -17.11 10.65
CA MET A 1 11.69 -15.66 10.49
C MET A 1 10.83 -15.20 11.67
N GLU A 2 11.30 -14.26 12.49
CA GLU A 2 10.47 -13.70 13.56
C GLU A 2 9.31 -12.91 12.94
N LEU A 3 8.15 -12.94 13.57
CA LEU A 3 6.98 -12.18 13.12
C LEU A 3 7.24 -10.69 13.33
N PHE A 4 7.05 -9.89 12.27
CA PHE A 4 7.03 -8.45 12.40
C PHE A 4 5.93 -8.03 13.37
N THR A 5 6.33 -7.34 14.43
CA THR A 5 5.39 -6.71 15.36
C THR A 5 5.39 -5.22 15.07
N PRO A 6 4.33 -4.67 14.44
CA PRO A 6 4.25 -3.25 14.18
C PRO A 6 4.28 -2.46 15.49
N LYS A 7 4.83 -1.24 15.43
CA LYS A 7 4.90 -0.32 16.56
C LYS A 7 4.33 1.04 16.17
N PHE A 8 3.65 1.69 17.11
CA PHE A 8 3.20 3.07 17.00
C PHE A 8 3.74 3.85 18.21
N GLN A 9 4.43 4.96 17.96
CA GLN A 9 5.05 5.78 19.02
C GLN A 9 5.93 4.97 20.00
N GLY A 10 6.72 4.03 19.46
CA GLY A 10 7.60 3.16 20.25
C GLY A 10 6.89 2.05 21.02
N ARG A 11 5.56 1.99 21.01
CA ARG A 11 4.75 0.96 21.67
C ARG A 11 4.27 -0.10 20.68
N PRO A 12 4.03 -1.35 21.11
CA PRO A 12 3.40 -2.35 20.26
C PRO A 12 2.08 -1.82 19.69
N TRP A 13 1.85 -2.06 18.40
CA TRP A 13 0.59 -1.72 17.73
C TRP A 13 -0.58 -2.48 18.35
N ILE A 14 -1.67 -1.78 18.65
CA ILE A 14 -2.87 -2.39 19.20
C ILE A 14 -3.77 -2.86 18.04
N SER A 15 -4.26 -4.09 18.09
CA SER A 15 -5.17 -4.60 17.06
C SER A 15 -6.41 -3.69 16.92
N GLY A 16 -6.77 -3.36 15.68
CA GLY A 16 -7.85 -2.41 15.38
C GLY A 16 -7.46 -0.93 15.49
N GLN A 17 -6.26 -0.61 15.98
CA GLN A 17 -5.72 0.74 15.90
C GLN A 17 -5.60 1.17 14.44
N ARG A 18 -5.85 2.46 14.20
CA ARG A 18 -5.79 3.10 12.89
C ARG A 18 -5.03 4.41 13.03
N VAL A 19 -4.43 4.86 11.95
CA VAL A 19 -3.68 6.11 11.84
C VAL A 19 -4.03 6.76 10.51
N LEU A 20 -3.75 8.06 10.36
CA LEU A 20 -3.95 8.76 9.10
C LEU A 20 -2.65 8.75 8.31
N HIS A 21 -2.74 8.41 7.03
CA HIS A 21 -1.63 8.43 6.09
C HIS A 21 -1.94 9.35 4.91
N GLY A 22 -0.90 9.95 4.35
CA GLY A 22 -0.95 10.64 3.07
C GLY A 22 -0.27 9.80 2.00
N TYR A 23 -0.93 9.72 0.86
CA TYR A 23 -0.53 8.88 -0.25
C TYR A 23 -0.50 9.68 -1.54
N ALA A 24 0.47 9.39 -2.41
CA ALA A 24 0.37 9.73 -3.83
C ALA A 24 -0.11 8.49 -4.59
N LEU A 25 -1.15 8.66 -5.39
CA LEU A 25 -1.77 7.58 -6.14
C LEU A 25 -1.30 7.61 -7.60
N PRO A 26 -0.99 6.46 -8.21
CA PRO A 26 -0.80 6.40 -9.65
C PRO A 26 -2.13 6.67 -10.36
N SER A 27 -2.05 7.29 -11.53
CA SER A 27 -3.17 7.52 -12.42
C SER A 27 -3.46 6.27 -13.25
N ALA A 28 -4.67 5.74 -13.16
CA ALA A 28 -5.11 4.60 -13.96
C ALA A 28 -4.99 4.82 -15.48
N GLU A 29 -5.11 6.07 -15.91
CA GLU A 29 -5.12 6.45 -17.33
C GLU A 29 -3.70 6.60 -17.89
N VAL A 30 -2.71 6.90 -17.03
CA VAL A 30 -1.34 7.22 -17.45
C VAL A 30 -0.39 6.08 -17.07
N ASP A 31 -0.52 5.53 -15.87
CA ASP A 31 0.45 4.62 -15.27
C ASP A 31 0.13 3.14 -15.53
N THR A 32 -0.43 2.84 -16.70
CA THR A 32 -0.89 1.49 -17.08
C THR A 32 0.21 0.42 -16.98
N GLU A 33 1.43 0.74 -17.42
CA GLU A 33 2.59 -0.16 -17.31
C GLU A 33 2.94 -0.51 -15.86
N LEU A 34 2.85 0.48 -14.95
CA LEU A 34 3.06 0.27 -13.53
C LEU A 34 1.97 -0.63 -12.93
N LEU A 35 0.71 -0.41 -13.32
CA LEU A 35 -0.41 -1.22 -12.84
C LEU A 35 -0.30 -2.67 -13.31
N ASP A 36 0.09 -2.88 -14.57
CA ASP A 36 0.34 -4.22 -15.12
C ASP A 36 1.51 -4.90 -14.39
N PHE A 37 2.59 -4.17 -14.13
CA PHE A 37 3.74 -4.68 -13.38
C PHE A 37 3.38 -5.08 -11.95
N ALA A 38 2.63 -4.23 -11.24
CA ALA A 38 2.16 -4.52 -9.89
C ALA A 38 1.22 -5.74 -9.87
N ALA A 39 0.33 -5.86 -10.87
CA ALA A 39 -0.56 -7.00 -11.02
C ALA A 39 0.22 -8.32 -11.25
N MET A 40 1.30 -8.28 -12.03
CA MET A 40 2.18 -9.44 -12.25
C MET A 40 2.92 -9.90 -10.99
N CYS A 41 3.20 -9.00 -10.05
CA CYS A 41 3.84 -9.35 -8.79
C CYS A 41 2.90 -10.09 -7.82
N ARG A 42 1.58 -9.98 -8.00
CA ARG A 42 0.58 -10.49 -7.05
C ARG A 42 0.69 -11.99 -6.76
N PRO A 43 0.86 -12.89 -7.74
CA PRO A 43 0.98 -14.33 -7.45
C PRO A 43 2.19 -14.66 -6.56
N LEU A 44 3.24 -13.82 -6.57
CA LEU A 44 4.43 -14.01 -5.72
C LEU A 44 4.14 -13.69 -4.24
N MET A 45 3.06 -12.96 -3.98
CA MET A 45 2.59 -12.61 -2.63
C MET A 45 1.59 -13.62 -2.06
N ASP A 46 1.25 -14.69 -2.80
CA ASP A 46 0.35 -15.71 -2.26
C ASP A 46 0.94 -16.35 -0.99
N GLY A 47 0.11 -16.45 0.04
CA GLY A 47 0.52 -16.95 1.36
C GLY A 47 1.30 -15.97 2.24
N TYR A 48 1.65 -14.76 1.77
CA TYR A 48 2.18 -13.73 2.66
C TYR A 48 1.09 -13.19 3.59
N PRO A 49 1.42 -12.83 4.85
CA PRO A 49 0.44 -12.37 5.84
C PRO A 49 -0.17 -10.99 5.51
N ILE A 50 0.35 -10.34 4.48
CA ILE A 50 -0.03 -9.01 4.03
C ILE A 50 -0.65 -9.20 2.65
N ASP A 51 -1.97 -9.34 2.67
CA ASP A 51 -2.79 -9.45 1.47
C ASP A 51 -3.44 -8.08 1.27
N PRO A 52 -3.10 -7.32 0.21
CA PRO A 52 -3.80 -6.10 -0.09
C PRO A 52 -5.24 -6.46 -0.43
N LEU A 53 -6.17 -6.09 0.46
CA LEU A 53 -7.61 -6.37 0.30
C LEU A 53 -8.18 -5.85 -1.03
N TYR A 54 -7.48 -4.91 -1.67
CA TYR A 54 -7.77 -4.41 -3.01
C TYR A 54 -6.46 -4.22 -3.80
N PRO A 55 -5.99 -5.25 -4.51
CA PRO A 55 -4.76 -5.16 -5.30
C PRO A 55 -4.99 -4.34 -6.57
N ALA A 56 -3.93 -3.72 -7.08
CA ALA A 56 -3.95 -3.10 -8.40
C ALA A 56 -4.34 -4.12 -9.48
N THR A 57 -5.13 -3.66 -10.43
CA THR A 57 -5.50 -4.38 -11.66
C THR A 57 -5.33 -3.44 -12.87
N PRO A 58 -5.28 -3.96 -14.10
CA PRO A 58 -5.21 -3.09 -15.27
C PRO A 58 -6.35 -2.06 -15.28
N GLY A 59 -6.01 -0.78 -15.24
CA GLY A 59 -6.96 0.33 -15.18
C GLY A 59 -7.57 0.63 -13.80
N ASP A 60 -7.13 -0.04 -12.74
CA ASP A 60 -7.51 0.29 -11.35
C ASP A 60 -6.30 0.16 -10.42
N PRO A 61 -5.79 1.26 -9.83
CA PRO A 61 -4.64 1.21 -8.94
C PRO A 61 -4.94 0.44 -7.65
N GLY A 62 -6.20 0.20 -7.28
CA GLY A 62 -6.56 -0.44 -6.02
C GLY A 62 -5.92 0.30 -4.83
N LEU A 63 -5.12 -0.41 -4.03
CA LEU A 63 -4.34 0.16 -2.93
C LEU A 63 -2.89 0.47 -3.29
N LEU A 64 -2.48 0.42 -4.57
CA LEU A 64 -1.12 0.79 -4.96
C LEU A 64 -0.93 2.30 -4.74
N HIS A 65 0.08 2.67 -3.97
CA HIS A 65 0.37 4.07 -3.66
C HIS A 65 1.83 4.27 -3.25
N ILE A 66 2.30 5.52 -3.34
CA ILE A 66 3.54 5.95 -2.70
C ILE A 66 3.18 6.47 -1.31
N THR A 67 3.78 5.90 -0.26
CA THR A 67 3.59 6.42 1.10
C THR A 67 4.35 7.72 1.25
N ILE A 68 3.64 8.84 1.43
CA ILE A 68 4.29 10.16 1.56
C ILE A 68 4.66 10.42 3.01
N ASP A 69 3.68 10.40 3.91
CA ASP A 69 3.89 10.54 5.35
C ASP A 69 2.70 9.99 6.15
N MET A 70 2.86 9.93 7.47
CA MET A 70 1.84 9.48 8.42
C MET A 70 1.67 10.52 9.52
N VAL A 71 0.42 10.81 9.88
CA VAL A 71 0.09 11.57 11.09
C VAL A 71 0.37 10.67 12.28
N ALA A 72 1.53 10.87 12.91
CA ALA A 72 2.11 9.94 13.87
C ALA A 72 1.95 10.37 15.33
N ASP A 73 1.32 11.51 15.60
CA ASP A 73 1.14 12.09 16.94
C ASP A 73 -0.10 11.57 17.67
N ALA A 74 -1.09 11.06 16.93
CA ALA A 74 -2.28 10.44 17.51
C ALA A 74 -2.83 9.32 16.60
N PRO A 75 -3.45 8.27 17.17
CA PRO A 75 -4.25 7.34 16.38
C PRO A 75 -5.46 8.05 15.79
N SER A 76 -5.96 7.57 14.65
CA SER A 76 -7.01 8.25 13.89
C SER A 76 -8.33 8.42 14.66
N ALA A 77 -8.58 7.58 15.67
CA ALA A 77 -9.76 7.67 16.52
C ALA A 77 -9.75 8.90 17.42
N GLU A 78 -8.58 9.45 17.72
CA GLU A 78 -8.39 10.67 18.51
C GLU A 78 -8.40 11.93 17.64
N ILE A 79 -8.31 11.78 16.31
CA ILE A 79 -8.35 12.89 15.36
C ILE A 79 -9.81 13.13 14.94
N ILE A 80 -10.42 14.16 15.55
CA ILE A 80 -11.85 14.46 15.38
C ILE A 80 -12.15 15.03 13.98
N PRO A 81 -13.42 15.05 13.53
CA PRO A 81 -13.77 15.53 12.20
C PRO A 81 -13.26 16.95 11.88
N ALA A 82 -13.39 17.90 12.80
CA ALA A 82 -12.90 19.27 12.60
C ALA A 82 -11.38 19.31 12.34
N GLU A 83 -10.58 18.56 13.10
CA GLU A 83 -9.13 18.47 12.88
C GLU A 83 -8.77 17.79 11.55
N ARG A 84 -9.62 16.87 11.07
CA ARG A 84 -9.46 16.26 9.75
C ARG A 84 -9.74 17.27 8.65
N ASP A 85 -10.78 18.08 8.82
CA ASP A 85 -11.12 19.14 7.88
C ASP A 85 -10.01 20.20 7.83
N ASP A 86 -9.45 20.57 8.98
CA ASP A 86 -8.29 21.47 9.06
C ASP A 86 -7.05 20.87 8.36
N LEU A 87 -6.78 19.57 8.57
CA LEU A 87 -5.71 18.86 7.86
C LEU A 87 -5.93 18.85 6.35
N ILE A 88 -7.15 18.56 5.90
CA ILE A 88 -7.50 18.54 4.47
C ILE A 88 -7.35 19.93 3.87
N GLY A 89 -7.80 20.97 4.56
CA GLY A 89 -7.64 22.37 4.14
C GLY A 89 -6.17 22.76 4.00
N ALA A 90 -5.37 22.51 5.04
CA ALA A 90 -3.94 22.81 5.02
C ALA A 90 -3.19 22.02 3.94
N LEU A 91 -3.57 20.75 3.69
CA LEU A 91 -3.02 19.96 2.58
C LEU A 91 -3.41 20.56 1.24
N GLY A 92 -4.66 20.96 1.06
CA GLY A 92 -5.13 21.65 -0.14
C GLY A 92 -4.31 22.89 -0.46
N ASP A 93 -4.06 23.73 0.55
CA ASP A 93 -3.25 24.94 0.40
C ASP A 93 -1.79 24.66 0.05
N GLN A 94 -1.16 23.68 0.72
CA GLN A 94 0.26 23.34 0.48
C GLN A 94 0.50 22.62 -0.86
N LEU A 95 -0.50 21.89 -1.34
CA LEU A 95 -0.45 21.16 -2.61
C LEU A 95 -1.02 21.98 -3.78
N ALA A 96 -1.61 23.15 -3.50
CA ALA A 96 -2.12 24.05 -4.53
C ALA A 96 -1.00 24.41 -5.52
N GLY A 97 -1.27 24.19 -6.81
CA GLY A 97 -0.34 24.49 -7.89
C GLY A 97 0.87 23.55 -7.99
N LEU A 98 0.89 22.45 -7.25
CA LEU A 98 1.90 21.41 -7.45
C LEU A 98 1.71 20.81 -8.85
N ALA A 99 2.76 20.89 -9.67
CA ALA A 99 2.75 20.25 -10.98
C ALA A 99 2.79 18.72 -10.82
N PRO A 100 2.11 17.96 -11.70
CA PRO A 100 2.35 16.54 -11.84
C PRO A 100 3.84 16.28 -12.08
N PHE A 101 4.36 15.21 -11.50
CA PHE A 101 5.74 14.77 -11.70
C PHE A 101 5.78 13.34 -12.21
N THR A 102 6.91 12.97 -12.81
CA THR A 102 7.16 11.61 -13.26
C THR A 102 8.26 11.02 -12.41
N ALA A 103 8.09 9.77 -12.00
CA ALA A 103 9.13 8.98 -11.36
C ALA A 103 9.18 7.60 -12.01
N GLN A 104 10.35 6.98 -11.97
CA GLN A 104 10.58 5.60 -12.36
C GLN A 104 10.38 4.72 -11.14
N VAL A 105 9.80 3.54 -11.38
CA VAL A 105 9.61 2.52 -10.36
C VAL A 105 10.63 1.41 -10.61
N GLY A 106 11.45 1.16 -9.60
CA GLY A 106 12.49 0.13 -9.61
C GLY A 106 11.94 -1.28 -9.44
N PRO A 107 12.83 -2.29 -9.41
CA PRO A 107 12.43 -3.68 -9.23
C PRO A 107 11.74 -3.90 -7.86
N PRO A 108 10.87 -4.93 -7.74
CA PRO A 108 10.23 -5.28 -6.48
C PRO A 108 11.25 -5.76 -5.45
N ILE A 109 11.12 -5.25 -4.23
CA ILE A 109 11.93 -5.60 -3.07
C ILE A 109 11.01 -6.22 -2.02
N GLY A 110 11.19 -7.52 -1.79
CA GLY A 110 10.53 -8.22 -0.70
C GLY A 110 11.15 -7.86 0.65
N ASN A 111 10.31 -7.57 1.64
CA ASN A 111 10.70 -7.37 3.03
C ASN A 111 9.68 -8.03 3.98
N ILE A 112 9.92 -7.92 5.29
CA ILE A 112 9.06 -8.54 6.32
C ILE A 112 7.62 -8.00 6.32
N ALA A 113 7.41 -6.81 5.78
CA ALA A 113 6.12 -6.14 5.62
C ALA A 113 5.56 -6.23 4.19
N GLY A 114 6.15 -7.04 3.29
CA GLY A 114 5.63 -7.29 1.94
C GLY A 114 6.56 -6.84 0.82
N ILE A 115 6.02 -6.67 -0.39
CA ILE A 115 6.75 -6.14 -1.55
C ILE A 115 6.59 -4.62 -1.60
N VAL A 116 7.72 -3.95 -1.81
CA VAL A 116 7.79 -2.52 -2.11
C VAL A 116 8.57 -2.32 -3.39
N PHE A 117 8.38 -1.20 -4.06
CA PHE A 117 9.20 -0.81 -5.20
C PHE A 117 9.95 0.47 -4.87
N ASP A 118 11.23 0.54 -5.24
CA ASP A 118 12.00 1.78 -5.12
C ASP A 118 11.48 2.81 -6.13
N VAL A 119 11.59 4.10 -5.79
CA VAL A 119 11.16 5.21 -6.65
C VAL A 119 12.35 6.12 -6.95
N TRP A 120 12.56 6.46 -8.23
CA TRP A 120 13.67 7.30 -8.70
C TRP A 120 13.31 8.13 -9.94
N PRO A 121 13.72 9.41 -10.08
CA PRO A 121 14.33 10.24 -9.05
C PRO A 121 13.35 10.50 -7.90
N ASP A 122 13.88 10.76 -6.70
CA ASP A 122 13.08 10.93 -5.49
C ASP A 122 12.91 12.39 -5.06
N ALA A 123 13.52 13.34 -5.77
CA ALA A 123 13.52 14.76 -5.41
C ALA A 123 12.10 15.33 -5.30
N GLU A 124 11.23 14.99 -6.25
CA GLU A 124 9.84 15.43 -6.30
C GLU A 124 8.99 14.78 -5.19
N VAL A 125 9.27 13.51 -4.86
CA VAL A 125 8.61 12.81 -3.77
C VAL A 125 9.02 13.38 -2.42
N LEU A 126 10.30 13.73 -2.25
CA LEU A 126 10.79 14.42 -1.06
C LEU A 126 10.20 15.82 -0.93
N ALA A 127 10.06 16.56 -2.04
CA ALA A 127 9.39 17.86 -2.04
C ALA A 127 7.90 17.74 -1.67
N LEU A 128 7.21 16.70 -2.15
CA LEU A 128 5.84 16.39 -1.76
C LEU A 128 5.73 16.04 -0.27
N GLN A 129 6.66 15.23 0.25
CA GLN A 129 6.72 14.91 1.67
C GLN A 129 6.91 16.17 2.54
N GLU A 130 7.79 17.09 2.12
CA GLU A 130 8.02 18.32 2.87
C GLU A 130 6.77 19.21 2.91
N ARG A 131 6.05 19.34 1.78
CA ARG A 131 4.76 20.05 1.73
C ARG A 131 3.71 19.41 2.63
N MET A 132 3.64 18.08 2.64
CA MET A 132 2.73 17.35 3.52
C MET A 132 3.07 17.61 5.00
N ARG A 133 4.35 17.64 5.37
CA ARG A 133 4.79 17.98 6.73
C ARG A 133 4.45 19.42 7.11
N ALA A 134 4.63 20.36 6.19
CA ALA A 134 4.22 21.75 6.39
C ALA A 134 2.71 21.87 6.64
N ALA A 135 1.89 21.11 5.90
CA ALA A 135 0.44 21.07 6.11
C ALA A 135 0.08 20.49 7.49
N MET A 136 0.71 19.37 7.88
CA MET A 136 0.50 18.76 9.19
C MET A 136 0.89 19.72 10.32
N LEU A 137 2.01 20.43 10.18
CA LEU A 137 2.45 21.45 11.13
C LEU A 137 1.48 22.63 11.21
N ALA A 138 0.96 23.10 10.08
CA ALA A 138 0.01 24.20 10.03
C ALA A 138 -1.33 23.85 10.70
N ALA A 139 -1.84 22.64 10.47
CA ALA A 139 -3.13 22.21 11.00
C ALA A 139 -3.06 21.77 12.47
N ARG A 140 -1.98 21.08 12.88
CA ARG A 140 -1.89 20.45 14.22
C ARG A 140 -0.92 21.15 15.17
N GLY A 141 -0.17 22.14 14.68
CA GLY A 141 0.89 22.78 15.43
C GLY A 141 2.12 21.88 15.62
N PRO A 142 3.10 22.32 16.42
CA PRO A 142 4.30 21.54 16.68
C PRO A 142 3.95 20.21 17.37
N VAL A 143 4.19 19.10 16.68
CA VAL A 143 4.15 17.78 17.30
C VAL A 143 5.32 17.64 18.28
N GLY A 144 5.03 17.29 19.54
CA GLY A 144 6.02 17.21 20.61
C GLY A 144 7.19 16.25 20.31
N PRO A 145 8.32 16.36 21.03
CA PRO A 145 9.51 15.54 20.78
C PRO A 145 9.21 14.04 20.98
N ARG A 146 9.57 13.25 19.96
CA ARG A 146 9.42 11.79 19.89
C ARG A 146 10.17 11.11 21.05
N GLN A 147 9.47 10.49 22.00
CA GLN A 147 10.09 9.58 22.98
C GLN A 147 10.06 8.13 22.48
N GLY A 148 11.16 7.71 21.86
CA GLY A 148 11.42 6.32 21.49
C GLY A 148 12.83 6.20 20.91
N PRO A 149 13.54 5.08 21.08
CA PRO A 149 14.84 4.91 20.48
C PRO A 149 14.72 5.14 18.97
N ALA A 150 15.69 5.87 18.41
CA ALA A 150 15.81 6.23 17.01
C ALA A 150 16.01 5.00 16.09
N ALA A 151 15.00 4.14 16.03
CA ALA A 151 14.85 3.02 15.11
C ALA A 151 13.37 3.04 14.67
N LEU A 152 13.14 3.49 13.43
CA LEU A 152 11.91 4.09 12.89
C LEU A 152 11.73 5.59 13.17
N ALA A 153 12.82 6.32 13.42
CA ALA A 153 12.92 7.65 12.80
C ALA A 153 12.74 7.40 11.32
N SER A 154 11.55 7.73 10.77
CA SER A 154 11.23 7.79 9.35
C SER A 154 12.36 7.23 8.49
N THR A 155 12.46 5.90 8.40
CA THR A 155 13.04 5.32 7.19
C THR A 155 12.28 6.03 6.08
N PRO A 156 12.91 6.52 5.01
CA PRO A 156 12.17 7.15 3.92
C PRO A 156 11.13 6.14 3.39
N ALA A 157 9.95 6.12 4.01
CA ALA A 157 8.75 5.50 3.52
C ALA A 157 8.33 6.22 2.23
N ALA A 158 8.82 7.47 2.07
CA ALA A 158 8.80 8.26 0.86
C ALA A 158 9.46 7.59 -0.37
N GLN A 159 10.31 6.57 -0.22
CA GLN A 159 10.99 5.97 -1.38
C GLN A 159 10.37 4.65 -1.83
N ARG A 160 9.18 4.32 -1.33
CA ARG A 160 8.59 2.99 -1.53
C ARG A 160 7.15 3.09 -2.00
N LEU A 161 6.91 2.61 -3.22
CA LEU A 161 5.57 2.27 -3.69
C LEU A 161 5.15 0.97 -2.99
N GLY A 162 4.01 0.99 -2.29
CA GLY A 162 3.49 -0.14 -1.53
C GLY A 162 1.99 -0.30 -1.75
N ALA A 163 1.47 -1.45 -1.33
CA ALA A 163 0.04 -1.67 -1.16
C ALA A 163 -0.26 -1.76 0.33
N ASP A 164 -1.30 -1.07 0.79
CA ASP A 164 -1.49 -0.81 2.22
C ASP A 164 -1.86 -2.07 3.00
N ILE A 165 -1.33 -2.17 4.22
CA ILE A 165 -1.39 -3.36 5.05
C ILE A 165 -2.70 -3.37 5.85
N ARG A 166 -3.53 -4.40 5.64
CA ARG A 166 -4.39 -4.90 6.72
C ARG A 166 -4.05 -6.36 6.99
N ALA A 167 -3.78 -6.68 8.25
CA ALA A 167 -3.74 -8.06 8.69
C ALA A 167 -5.09 -8.70 8.36
N ASN A 168 -5.10 -9.79 7.60
CA ASN A 168 -6.31 -10.53 7.28
C ASN A 168 -6.74 -11.36 8.51
N PRO A 169 -7.79 -10.97 9.26
CA PRO A 169 -8.19 -11.71 10.46
C PRO A 169 -8.81 -13.07 10.13
N ALA A 170 -9.26 -13.30 8.89
CA ALA A 170 -9.96 -14.52 8.48
C ALA A 170 -9.05 -15.75 8.34
N ARG A 171 -7.72 -15.60 8.45
CA ARG A 171 -6.78 -16.74 8.44
C ARG A 171 -6.40 -17.23 9.84
N HIS A 172 -6.94 -16.66 10.91
CA HIS A 172 -6.67 -17.09 12.30
C HIS A 172 -7.59 -18.20 12.84
N SER A 173 -8.62 -18.61 12.10
CA SER A 173 -9.42 -19.80 12.42
C SER A 173 -8.86 -21.03 11.70
N GLY A 174 -7.67 -21.46 12.11
CA GLY A 174 -7.12 -22.77 11.76
C GLY A 174 -7.69 -23.86 12.66
N GLU A 175 -8.98 -24.20 12.51
CA GLU A 175 -9.54 -25.47 12.99
C GLU A 175 -9.91 -26.34 11.79
N GLY A 176 -9.11 -27.39 11.61
CA GLY A 176 -9.50 -28.71 11.09
C GLY A 176 -10.26 -28.80 9.76
N ARG A 177 -9.55 -29.12 8.68
CA ARG A 177 -10.05 -30.09 7.68
C ARG A 177 -8.94 -31.03 7.23
N GLN A 178 -8.84 -32.17 7.93
CA GLN A 178 -8.34 -33.41 7.34
C GLN A 178 -9.52 -34.23 6.80
N HIS A 179 -9.23 -34.94 5.70
CA HIS A 179 -10.02 -35.98 5.02
C HIS A 179 -11.23 -35.56 4.17
N HIS A 180 -11.04 -35.55 2.84
CA HIS A 180 -11.37 -36.76 2.06
C HIS A 180 -10.59 -36.77 0.73
N GLN A 181 -9.76 -37.80 0.59
CA GLN A 181 -9.23 -38.29 -0.67
C GLN A 181 -10.27 -39.27 -1.23
N GLU A 182 -10.73 -39.11 -2.47
CA GLU A 182 -10.76 -40.18 -3.50
C GLU A 182 -11.63 -39.83 -4.73
N ARG A 183 -11.02 -40.14 -5.88
CA ARG A 183 -11.59 -40.64 -7.15
C ARG A 183 -12.14 -39.65 -8.21
N ALA A 184 -11.29 -39.52 -9.23
CA ALA A 184 -11.52 -39.96 -10.62
C ALA A 184 -12.49 -39.16 -11.50
N GLY A 185 -11.97 -38.61 -12.60
CA GLY A 185 -12.86 -37.98 -13.59
C GLY A 185 -12.25 -37.37 -14.85
N ARG A 186 -11.38 -38.10 -15.56
CA ARG A 186 -11.17 -38.04 -17.02
C ARG A 186 -10.89 -36.66 -17.69
N CYS A 187 -9.66 -36.57 -18.16
CA CYS A 187 -9.27 -35.92 -19.40
C CYS A 187 -10.16 -36.40 -20.57
N ARG A 188 -10.75 -35.47 -21.34
CA ARG A 188 -11.10 -35.69 -22.75
C ARG A 188 -10.69 -34.47 -23.57
N THR A 189 -9.65 -34.70 -24.36
CA THR A 189 -9.45 -34.06 -25.64
C THR A 189 -10.53 -34.54 -26.62
N SER A 190 -11.08 -33.63 -27.41
CA SER A 190 -11.67 -33.97 -28.70
C SER A 190 -11.48 -32.81 -29.66
N ALA A 191 -10.50 -32.99 -30.53
CA ALA A 191 -10.45 -32.38 -31.85
C ALA A 191 -11.64 -32.84 -32.68
N GLY A 192 -12.12 -31.99 -33.59
CA GLY A 192 -13.06 -32.34 -34.64
C GLY A 192 -13.19 -31.19 -35.66
N PRO A 193 -13.33 -31.48 -36.97
CA PRO A 193 -12.50 -30.83 -37.97
C PRO A 193 -13.20 -29.79 -38.85
N ASP A 194 -12.34 -28.99 -39.45
CA ASP A 194 -12.50 -28.22 -40.69
C ASP A 194 -13.22 -28.99 -41.82
N ARG A 195 -14.19 -28.34 -42.46
CA ARG A 195 -14.53 -28.58 -43.88
C ARG A 195 -15.00 -27.29 -44.56
N HIS A 196 -14.11 -26.75 -45.38
CA HIS A 196 -14.43 -25.99 -46.58
C HIS A 196 -15.54 -26.63 -47.43
N ARG A 197 -16.46 -25.81 -47.95
CA ARG A 197 -16.73 -25.75 -49.40
C ARG A 197 -17.46 -24.47 -49.80
N ALA A 198 -16.83 -23.75 -50.71
CA ALA A 198 -17.40 -22.69 -51.51
C ALA A 198 -18.44 -23.25 -52.51
N ARG A 199 -19.48 -22.46 -52.76
CA ARG A 199 -19.95 -22.03 -54.08
C ARG A 199 -20.92 -20.87 -53.91
#